data_AF-A0A1D2WD26-F1
#
_entry.id   AF-A0A1D2WD26-F1
#
_cell.length_a   1.000
_cell.length_b   1.000
_cell.length_c   1.000
_cell.angle_alpha   90.00
_cell.angle_beta   90.00
_cell.angle_gamma   90.00
#
_symmetry.space_group_name_H-M   'P 1'
#
loop_
_entity.id
_entity.type
_entity.pdbx_description
1 polymer ?
#
loop_
_entity_poly.entity_id
_entity_poly.type
_entity_poly.pdbx_seq_one_letter_code
_entity_poly.pdbx_strand_id
1 'polypeptide(L)' 'MKFKKYNNKTKENSEDLLNKAYSCKPAELKELLEEIKAKIKSDGHSEILSRAKSVTTTRMILNQEKTANDL' A
#
# COMPACT_ATOMS: atom_id res chain seq x y z
N MET A 1 4.66 -25.15 9.63
CA MET A 1 4.79 -23.79 10.21
C MET A 1 3.39 -23.21 10.40
N LYS A 2 3.00 -22.85 11.63
CA LYS A 2 1.69 -22.23 11.91
C LYS A 2 1.83 -20.73 11.67
N PHE A 3 1.20 -20.20 10.62
CA PHE A 3 1.12 -18.75 10.41
C PHE A 3 0.20 -18.17 11.49
N LYS A 4 0.79 -17.46 12.46
CA LYS A 4 0.03 -16.64 13.41
C LYS A 4 -0.70 -15.57 12.62
N LYS A 5 -2.01 -15.73 12.48
CA LYS A 5 -2.95 -14.68 12.05
C LYS A 5 -2.97 -13.63 13.16
N TYR A 6 -2.20 -12.57 13.01
CA TYR A 6 -2.32 -11.39 13.86
C TYR A 6 -3.56 -10.60 13.42
N ASN A 7 -4.72 -10.99 13.94
CA ASN A 7 -5.87 -10.09 14.03
C ASN A 7 -5.62 -9.16 15.23
N ASN A 8 -4.97 -8.02 15.00
CA ASN A 8 -5.01 -6.91 15.94
C ASN A 8 -5.69 -5.72 15.27
N LYS A 9 -6.99 -5.63 15.53
CA LYS A 9 -7.77 -4.40 15.42
C LYS A 9 -7.11 -3.33 16.30
N THR A 10 -7.12 -2.09 15.83
CA THR A 10 -6.97 -0.86 16.63
C THR A 10 -5.54 -0.34 16.86
N LYS A 11 -4.80 -0.15 15.77
CA LYS A 11 -3.96 1.01 15.46
C LYS A 11 -3.51 0.76 14.04
N GLU A 12 -4.01 1.52 13.08
CA GLU A 12 -3.44 1.52 11.72
C GLU A 12 -2.00 2.05 11.82
N ASN A 13 -1.09 1.17 12.21
CA ASN A 13 0.33 1.45 12.16
C ASN A 13 0.66 1.61 10.68
N SER A 14 1.43 2.64 10.36
CA SER A 14 1.94 2.92 9.00
C SER A 14 2.60 1.68 8.35
N GLU A 15 3.09 0.74 9.17
CA GLU A 15 3.60 -0.57 8.74
C GLU A 15 2.54 -1.49 8.10
N ASP A 16 1.27 -1.42 8.53
CA ASP A 16 0.18 -2.18 7.91
C ASP A 16 -0.08 -1.70 6.48
N LEU A 17 -0.10 -0.38 6.28
CA LEU A 17 -0.24 0.24 4.96
C LEU A 17 0.94 -0.11 4.05
N LEU A 18 2.15 -0.19 4.59
CA LEU A 18 3.33 -0.63 3.86
C LEU A 18 3.23 -2.12 3.46
N ASN A 19 2.83 -2.99 4.38
CA ASN A 19 2.62 -4.41 4.08
C ASN A 19 1.51 -4.63 3.03
N LYS A 20 0.43 -3.87 3.14
CA LYS A 20 -0.61 -3.81 2.11
C LYS A 20 -0.01 -3.36 0.78
N ALA A 21 0.82 -2.31 0.72
CA ALA A 21 1.42 -1.86 -0.55
C ALA A 21 2.17 -2.99 -1.29
N TYR A 22 2.89 -3.84 -0.55
CA TYR A 22 3.59 -5.00 -1.12
C TYR A 22 2.67 -6.15 -1.55
N SER A 23 1.53 -6.36 -0.87
CA SER A 23 0.65 -7.51 -1.10
C SER A 23 -0.67 -7.17 -1.81
N CYS A 24 -0.96 -5.88 -2.04
CA CYS A 24 -2.22 -5.38 -2.57
C CYS A 24 -2.43 -5.83 -4.01
N LYS A 25 -3.69 -6.12 -4.35
CA LYS A 25 -4.11 -6.47 -5.70
C LYS A 25 -4.14 -5.22 -6.59
N PRO A 26 -3.90 -5.36 -7.90
CA PRO A 26 -3.85 -4.21 -8.80
C PRO A 26 -5.14 -3.37 -8.82
N ALA A 27 -6.31 -3.99 -8.65
CA ALA A 27 -7.60 -3.30 -8.57
C ALA A 27 -7.72 -2.39 -7.34
N GLU A 28 -7.05 -2.74 -6.24
CA GLU A 28 -7.15 -2.06 -4.94
C GLU A 28 -5.99 -1.06 -4.72
N LEU A 29 -4.97 -1.05 -5.60
CA LEU A 29 -3.81 -0.16 -5.49
C LEU A 29 -4.19 1.33 -5.48
N LYS A 30 -5.23 1.71 -6.22
CA LYS A 30 -5.69 3.10 -6.32
C LYS A 30 -6.30 3.58 -4.99
N GLU A 31 -7.18 2.76 -4.41
CA GLU A 31 -7.80 3.03 -3.10
C GLU A 31 -6.73 3.09 -1.99
N LEU A 32 -5.78 2.14 -2.02
CA LEU A 32 -4.66 2.11 -1.07
C LEU A 32 -3.77 3.37 -1.17
N LEU A 33 -3.52 3.87 -2.38
CA LEU A 33 -2.75 5.11 -2.57
C LEU A 33 -3.44 6.32 -1.93
N GLU A 34 -4.77 6.40 -2.04
CA GLU A 34 -5.56 7.47 -1.43
C GLU A 34 -5.56 7.37 0.10
N GLU A 35 -5.71 6.16 0.65
CA GLU A 35 -5.61 5.90 2.09
C GLU A 35 -4.24 6.33 2.66
N ILE A 36 -3.14 5.95 1.99
CA ILE A 36 -1.78 6.37 2.39
C ILE A 36 -1.63 7.89 2.33
N LYS A 37 -2.14 8.55 1.29
CA LYS A 37 -2.07 10.02 1.17
C LYS A 37 -2.87 10.73 2.28
N ALA A 38 -4.05 10.21 2.62
CA ALA A 38 -4.85 10.74 3.72
C ALA A 38 -4.11 10.58 5.06
N LYS A 39 -3.49 9.41 5.29
CA LYS A 39 -2.68 9.14 6.47
C LYS A 39 -1.49 10.10 6.61
N ILE A 40 -0.77 10.37 5.52
CA ILE A 40 0.36 11.32 5.51
C ILE A 40 -0.11 12.73 5.88
N LYS A 41 -1.31 13.14 5.44
CA LYS A 41 -1.87 14.45 5.80
C LYS A 41 -2.29 14.55 7.27
N SER A 42 -2.78 13.46 7.86
CA SER A 42 -3.27 13.45 9.25
C SER A 42 -2.17 13.19 10.29
N ASP A 43 -1.28 12.23 10.04
CA ASP A 43 -0.27 11.77 11.01
C ASP A 43 1.07 12.52 10.87
N GLY A 44 1.22 13.32 9.82
CA GLY A 44 2.46 14.00 9.46
C GLY A 44 3.39 13.14 8.59
N HIS A 45 4.61 13.65 8.36
CA HIS A 45 5.56 13.01 7.45
C HIS A 45 6.23 11.80 8.12
N SER A 46 5.65 10.61 7.92
CA SER A 46 6.24 9.33 8.34
C SER A 46 7.01 8.69 7.18
N GLU A 47 8.26 8.31 7.43
CA GLU A 47 9.11 7.62 6.43
C GLU A 47 8.44 6.35 5.89
N ILE A 48 7.75 5.61 6.77
CA ILE A 48 7.06 4.36 6.44
C ILE A 48 5.93 4.63 5.44
N LEU A 49 5.17 5.72 5.63
CA LEU A 49 4.09 6.11 4.71
C LEU A 49 4.64 6.59 3.36
N SER A 50 5.76 7.33 3.36
CA SER A 50 6.46 7.73 2.12
C SER A 50 6.95 6.52 1.33
N ARG A 51 7.44 5.49 2.03
CA ARG A 51 7.85 4.23 1.42
C ARG A 51 6.65 3.47 0.87
N ALA A 52 5.55 3.38 1.63
CA ALA A 52 4.31 2.74 1.19
C ALA A 52 3.77 3.42 -0.08
N LYS A 53 3.73 4.75 -0.10
CA LYS A 53 3.31 5.53 -1.28
C LYS A 53 4.17 5.22 -2.51
N SER A 54 5.48 5.13 -2.32
CA SER A 54 6.42 4.83 -3.42
C SER A 54 6.17 3.42 -3.97
N VAL A 55 6.09 2.41 -3.09
CA VAL A 55 5.83 1.01 -3.48
C VAL A 55 4.50 0.89 -4.24
N THR A 56 3.42 1.47 -3.70
CA THR A 56 2.10 1.45 -4.35
C THR A 56 2.16 2.11 -5.73
N THR A 57 2.84 3.25 -5.85
CA THR A 57 2.98 3.99 -7.12
C THR A 57 3.77 3.17 -8.15
N THR A 58 4.91 2.60 -7.76
CA THR A 58 5.72 1.74 -8.63
C THR A 58 4.92 0.54 -9.11
N ARG A 59 4.15 -0.12 -8.24
CA ARG A 59 3.29 -1.24 -8.64
C ARG A 59 2.15 -0.82 -9.55
N MET A 60 1.58 0.37 -9.38
CA MET A 60 0.58 0.91 -10.32
C MET A 60 1.16 1.11 -11.71
N ILE A 61 2.37 1.69 -11.81
CA ILE A 61 3.06 1.89 -13.09
C ILE A 61 3.34 0.54 -13.76
N LEU A 62 3.96 -0.39 -13.03
CA LEU A 62 4.25 -1.74 -13.55
C LEU A 62 2.98 -2.48 -14.00
N ASN A 63 1.86 -2.30 -13.28
CA ASN A 63 0.61 -2.91 -13.66
C ASN A 63 0.00 -2.24 -14.91
N GLN A 64 0.11 -0.91 -15.04
CA GLN A 64 -0.33 -0.20 -16.25
C GLN A 64 0.50 -0.59 -17.48
N GLU A 65 1.83 -0.70 -17.34
CA GLU A 65 2.71 -1.17 -18.42
C GLU A 65 2.39 -2.62 -18.82
N LYS A 66 2.04 -3.47 -17.86
CA LYS A 66 1.61 -4.84 -18.15
C LYS A 66 0.30 -4.88 -18.94
N THR A 67 -0.66 -4.01 -18.62
CA THR A 67 -1.92 -3.92 -19.38
C THR A 67 -1.71 -3.28 -20.76
N ALA A 68 -0.73 -2.39 -20.91
CA ALA A 68 -0.43 -1.70 -22.17
C ALA A 68 0.38 -2.56 -23.16
N ASN A 69 1.11 -3.57 -22.68
CA ASN A 69 1.92 -4.48 -23.51
C ASN A 69 1.18 -5.78 -23.87
N ASP A 70 -0.06 -5.95 -23.39
CA ASP A 70 -0.95 -7.10 -23.69
C ASP A 70 -2.03 -6.72 -24.74
N LEU A 71 -1.90 -5.53 -25.36
CA LEU A 71 -2.79 -5.01 -26.41
C LEU A 71 -2.05 -4.91 -27.75
#